data_AF-A0A4R5BL13-F1
#
_entry.id   AF-A0A4R5BL13-F1
#
_cell.length_a   1.000
_cell.length_b   1.000
_cell.length_c   1.000
_cell.angle_alpha   90.00
_cell.angle_beta   90.00
_cell.angle_gamma   90.00
#
_symmetry.space_group_name_H-M   'P 1'
#
loop_
_entity.id
_entity.type
_entity.pdbx_description
1 polymer ?
#
loop_
_entity_poly.entity_id
_entity_poly.type
_entity_poly.pdbx_seq_one_letter_code
_entity_poly.pdbx_strand_id
1 'polypeptide(L)'
;MTHDTAAELRRPADMVENVVAAFAEVWRSRGMPPALLGSICEFAREEAETRLRDASARDATSALVLAWGVAWLVLERHMEHHRFLKSTINEVIGAAGEKVSELAASDGGP
;
A
#
# COMPACT_ATOMS: atom_id res chain seq x y z
N MET A 1 -26.53 -1.60 -26.62
CA MET A 1 -25.33 -1.02 -26.01
C MET A 1 -24.66 -2.13 -25.22
N THR A 2 -23.64 -2.75 -25.78
CA THR A 2 -22.77 -3.68 -25.06
C THR A 2 -21.83 -2.84 -24.22
N HIS A 3 -21.97 -2.89 -22.89
CA HIS A 3 -20.94 -2.37 -21.99
C HIS A 3 -19.69 -3.20 -22.18
N ASP A 4 -18.82 -2.72 -23.06
CA ASP A 4 -17.46 -3.21 -23.24
C ASP A 4 -16.66 -2.66 -22.05
N THR A 5 -16.86 -3.25 -20.88
CA THR A 5 -16.07 -2.93 -19.68
C THR A 5 -14.71 -3.58 -19.87
N ALA A 6 -13.90 -3.03 -20.78
CA ALA A 6 -12.49 -3.35 -20.85
C ALA A 6 -11.94 -3.13 -19.44
N ALA A 7 -11.44 -4.19 -18.81
CA ALA A 7 -10.84 -4.09 -17.48
C ALA A 7 -9.78 -3.00 -17.52
N GLU A 8 -9.97 -1.93 -16.75
CA GLU A 8 -9.02 -0.82 -16.73
C GLU A 8 -7.69 -1.33 -16.19
N LEU A 9 -6.70 -1.43 -17.08
CA LEU A 9 -5.36 -1.83 -16.68
C LEU A 9 -4.67 -0.65 -15.99
N ARG A 10 -4.15 -0.90 -14.79
CA ARG A 10 -3.40 0.05 -13.96
C ARG A 10 -1.96 -0.41 -13.81
N ARG A 11 -1.01 0.53 -13.76
CA ARG A 11 0.37 0.17 -13.40
C ARG A 11 0.46 0.03 -11.88
N PRO A 12 1.12 -1.01 -11.36
CA PRO A 12 1.30 -1.17 -9.91
C PRO A 12 1.99 0.02 -9.24
N ALA A 13 2.94 0.68 -9.92
CA ALA A 13 3.59 1.88 -9.40
C ALA A 13 2.60 3.02 -9.11
N ASP A 14 1.57 3.19 -9.94
CA ASP A 14 0.55 4.23 -9.77
C ASP A 14 -0.38 3.93 -8.56
N MET A 15 -0.39 2.69 -8.07
CA MET A 15 -1.22 2.27 -6.93
C MET A 15 -0.49 2.41 -5.58
N VAL A 16 0.80 2.75 -5.58
CA VAL A 16 1.61 2.88 -4.35
C VAL A 16 1.07 3.98 -3.43
N GLU A 17 0.54 5.07 -3.99
CA GLU A 17 -0.02 6.16 -3.19
C GLU A 17 -1.24 5.71 -2.37
N ASN A 18 -2.13 4.89 -2.95
CA ASN A 18 -3.28 4.31 -2.25
C ASN A 18 -2.83 3.44 -1.07
N VAL A 19 -1.78 2.65 -1.28
CA VAL A 19 -1.21 1.78 -0.25
C VAL A 19 -0.61 2.59 0.90
N VAL A 20 0.19 3.61 0.59
CA VAL A 20 0.81 4.48 1.59
C VAL A 20 -0.24 5.27 2.35
N ALA A 21 -1.32 5.70 1.70
CA ALA A 21 -2.46 6.34 2.34
C ALA A 21 -3.16 5.41 3.34
N ALA A 22 -3.40 4.15 2.96
CA ALA A 22 -3.97 3.14 3.86
C ALA A 22 -3.11 2.93 5.10
N PHE A 23 -1.79 2.79 4.93
CA PHE A 23 -0.85 2.70 6.05
C PHE A 23 -0.90 3.95 6.95
N ALA A 24 -0.88 5.15 6.36
CA ALA A 24 -0.93 6.40 7.11
C ALA A 24 -2.23 6.57 7.89
N GLU A 25 -3.35 6.07 7.36
CA GLU A 25 -4.62 6.04 8.07
C GLU A 25 -4.56 5.12 9.29
N VAL A 26 -4.06 3.89 9.14
CA VAL A 26 -3.87 2.96 10.28
C VAL A 26 -2.94 3.52 11.34
N TRP A 27 -1.85 4.15 10.92
CA TRP A 27 -0.91 4.79 11.84
C TRP A 27 -1.61 5.82 12.73
N ARG A 28 -2.43 6.69 12.12
CA ARG A 28 -3.18 7.73 12.84
C ARG A 28 -4.27 7.13 13.72
N SER A 29 -5.03 6.14 13.23
CA SER A 29 -6.13 5.54 14.01
C SER A 29 -5.64 4.83 15.27
N ARG A 30 -4.40 4.34 15.26
CA ARG A 30 -3.73 3.70 16.40
C ARG A 30 -3.06 4.71 17.35
N GLY A 31 -3.14 6.01 17.09
CA GLY A 31 -2.54 7.03 17.95
C GLY A 31 -1.01 7.04 17.92
N MET A 32 -0.41 6.53 16.84
CA MET A 32 1.05 6.45 16.72
C MET A 32 1.67 7.85 16.52
N PRO A 33 2.93 8.09 16.95
CA PRO A 33 3.54 9.41 16.86
C PRO A 33 3.63 9.95 15.42
N PRO A 34 3.18 11.18 15.13
CA PRO A 34 3.16 11.72 13.76
C PRO A 34 4.56 12.07 13.24
N ALA A 35 5.54 12.27 14.13
CA ALA A 35 6.88 12.74 13.78
C ALA A 35 7.61 11.82 12.78
N LEU A 36 7.33 10.51 12.82
CA LEU A 36 7.97 9.52 11.93
C LEU A 36 7.11 9.15 10.73
N LEU A 37 5.82 9.53 10.73
CA LEU A 37 4.87 9.10 9.71
C LEU A 37 5.28 9.60 8.32
N GLY A 38 5.63 10.89 8.22
CA GLY A 38 6.02 11.50 6.95
C GLY A 38 7.23 10.81 6.33
N SER A 39 8.31 10.66 7.09
CA SER A 39 9.54 10.02 6.60
C SER A 39 9.33 8.55 6.23
N ILE A 40 8.56 7.80 7.02
CA ILE A 40 8.27 6.38 6.73
C ILE A 40 7.46 6.26 5.43
N CYS A 41 6.43 7.10 5.27
CA CYS A 41 5.56 7.07 4.08
C CYS A 41 6.30 7.48 2.82
N GLU A 42 7.08 8.57 2.89
CA GLU A 42 7.86 9.07 1.75
C GLU A 42 8.91 8.04 1.30
N PHE A 43 9.67 7.49 2.25
CA PHE A 43 10.64 6.43 1.96
C PHE A 43 9.99 5.19 1.35
N ALA A 44 8.86 4.74 1.91
CA ALA A 44 8.14 3.60 1.40
C ALA A 44 7.62 3.82 -0.01
N ARG A 45 7.10 5.01 -0.29
CA ARG A 45 6.59 5.42 -1.60
C ARG A 45 7.70 5.36 -2.66
N GLU A 46 8.79 6.08 -2.45
CA GLU A 46 9.88 6.21 -3.44
C GLU A 46 10.53 4.86 -3.76
N GLU A 47 10.80 4.06 -2.73
CA GLU A 47 11.44 2.75 -2.89
C GLU A 47 10.50 1.75 -3.54
N ALA A 48 9.20 1.76 -3.20
CA ALA A 48 8.21 0.88 -3.83
C ALA A 48 7.96 1.26 -5.30
N GLU A 49 7.78 2.54 -5.61
CA GLU A 49 7.66 3.05 -6.98
C GLU A 49 8.89 2.66 -7.82
N THR A 50 10.09 2.79 -7.24
CA THR A 50 11.33 2.39 -7.92
C THR A 50 11.37 0.90 -8.25
N ARG A 51 10.99 0.05 -7.29
CA ARG A 51 10.95 -1.42 -7.50
C ARG A 51 9.86 -1.86 -8.47
N LEU A 52 8.79 -1.10 -8.59
CA LEU A 52 7.64 -1.38 -9.46
C LEU A 52 7.72 -0.70 -10.83
N ARG A 53 8.77 0.09 -11.09
CA ARG A 53 8.91 0.93 -12.31
C ARG A 53 8.65 0.17 -13.60
N ASP A 54 9.17 -1.04 -13.70
CA ASP A 54 9.10 -1.87 -14.90
C ASP A 54 8.00 -2.95 -14.83
N ALA A 55 7.16 -2.91 -13.80
CA ALA A 55 6.08 -3.87 -13.64
C ALA A 55 4.97 -3.62 -14.69
N SER A 56 4.61 -4.68 -15.42
CA SER A 56 3.52 -4.64 -16.39
C SER A 56 2.20 -4.22 -15.74
N ALA A 57 1.37 -3.50 -16.51
CA ALA A 57 0.02 -3.14 -16.11
C ALA A 57 -0.87 -4.38 -15.92
N ARG A 58 -1.81 -4.30 -14.98
CA ARG A 58 -2.70 -5.40 -14.55
C ARG A 58 -4.08 -4.83 -14.25
N ASP A 59 -5.07 -5.70 -14.00
CA ASP A 59 -6.33 -5.25 -13.40
C ASP A 59 -6.07 -4.51 -12.07
N ALA A 60 -6.95 -3.57 -11.72
CA ALA A 60 -6.78 -2.67 -10.58
C ALA A 60 -6.51 -3.43 -9.26
N THR A 61 -7.27 -4.50 -8.99
CA THR A 61 -7.10 -5.37 -7.81
C THR A 61 -5.70 -5.97 -7.78
N SER A 62 -5.27 -6.63 -8.86
CA SER A 62 -3.94 -7.25 -8.94
C SER A 62 -2.80 -6.22 -8.87
N ALA A 63 -2.98 -5.04 -9.47
CA ALA A 63 -2.02 -3.94 -9.40
C ALA A 63 -1.87 -3.43 -7.96
N LEU A 64 -2.98 -3.26 -7.25
CA LEU A 64 -3.00 -2.81 -5.86
C LEU A 64 -2.39 -3.84 -4.90
N VAL A 65 -2.72 -5.13 -5.07
CA VAL A 65 -2.14 -6.23 -4.27
C VAL A 65 -0.62 -6.31 -4.48
N LEU A 66 -0.14 -6.16 -5.72
CA LEU A 66 1.29 -6.14 -5.99
C LEU A 66 1.97 -4.90 -5.39
N ALA A 67 1.34 -3.73 -5.49
CA ALA A 67 1.84 -2.51 -4.86
C ALA A 67 1.98 -2.66 -3.35
N TRP A 68 0.97 -3.25 -2.69
CA TRP A 68 1.01 -3.55 -1.27
C TRP A 68 2.12 -4.55 -0.92
N GLY A 69 2.22 -5.65 -1.67
CA GLY A 69 3.25 -6.67 -1.44
C GLY A 69 4.69 -6.14 -1.59
N VAL A 70 4.91 -5.06 -2.35
CA VAL A 70 6.22 -4.40 -2.40
C VAL A 70 6.38 -3.38 -1.28
N ALA A 71 5.39 -2.50 -1.08
CA ALA A 71 5.44 -1.45 -0.07
C ALA A 71 5.55 -2.00 1.36
N TRP A 72 4.87 -3.12 1.67
CA TRP A 72 4.94 -3.73 3.01
C TRP A 72 6.37 -4.16 3.38
N LEU A 73 7.14 -4.73 2.45
CA LEU A 73 8.52 -5.15 2.69
C LEU A 73 9.43 -3.95 2.97
N VAL A 74 9.14 -2.82 2.32
CA VAL A 74 9.87 -1.58 2.54
C VAL A 74 9.50 -1.00 3.91
N LEU A 75 8.21 -0.94 4.23
CA LEU A 75 7.69 -0.45 5.51
C LEU A 75 8.23 -1.27 6.69
N GLU A 76 8.15 -2.61 6.61
CA GLU A 76 8.66 -3.53 7.63
C GLU A 76 10.14 -3.24 7.89
N ARG A 77 10.98 -3.27 6.84
CA ARG A 77 12.42 -3.04 6.95
C ARG A 77 12.74 -1.65 7.52
N HIS A 78 11.99 -0.62 7.12
CA HIS A 78 12.24 0.74 7.59
C HIS A 78 11.80 0.92 9.06
N MET A 79 10.69 0.32 9.48
CA MET A 79 10.27 0.31 10.88
C MET A 79 11.24 -0.51 11.76
N GLU A 80 11.75 -1.64 11.28
CA GLU A 80 12.80 -2.40 11.98
C GLU A 80 14.06 -1.55 12.19
N HIS A 81 14.45 -0.75 11.18
CA HIS A 81 15.58 0.17 11.28
C HIS A 81 15.38 1.23 12.39
N HIS A 82 14.16 1.73 12.54
CA HIS A 82 13.76 2.64 13.62
C HIS A 82 13.46 1.94 14.97
N ARG A 83 13.83 0.66 15.10
CA ARG A 83 13.72 -0.13 16.34
C ARG A 83 12.29 -0.34 16.85
N PHE A 84 11.30 -0.32 15.96
CA PHE A 84 9.95 -0.74 16.33
C PHE A 84 9.94 -2.22 16.74
N LEU A 85 9.08 -2.56 17.70
CA LEU A 85 8.87 -3.94 18.10
C LEU A 85 8.20 -4.72 16.95
N LYS A 86 8.64 -5.95 16.71
CA LYS A 86 8.07 -6.81 15.65
C LYS A 86 6.56 -7.01 15.80
N SER A 87 6.04 -7.08 17.03
CA SER A 87 4.60 -7.14 17.28
C SER A 87 3.87 -5.91 16.75
N THR A 88 4.39 -4.71 17.01
CA THR A 88 3.82 -3.44 16.52
C THR A 88 3.87 -3.35 15.00
N ILE A 89 4.98 -3.78 14.39
CA ILE A 89 5.13 -3.81 12.94
C ILE A 89 4.05 -4.70 12.32
N ASN A 90 3.94 -5.95 12.79
CA ASN A 90 2.94 -6.90 12.31
C ASN A 90 1.52 -6.38 12.49
N GLU A 91 1.23 -5.70 13.59
CA GLU A 91 -0.10 -5.19 13.91
C GLU A 91 -0.51 -4.04 12.98
N VAL A 92 0.39 -3.08 12.73
CA VAL A 92 0.15 -1.95 11.83
C VAL A 92 0.04 -2.42 10.40
N ILE A 93 0.94 -3.30 9.98
CA ILE A 93 0.93 -3.89 8.64
C ILE A 93 -0.35 -4.71 8.41
N GLY A 94 -0.73 -5.58 9.36
CA GLY A 94 -1.91 -6.42 9.22
C GLY A 94 -3.16 -5.58 8.99
N ALA A 95 -3.36 -4.57 9.83
CA ALA A 95 -4.48 -3.63 9.69
C ALA A 95 -4.42 -2.80 8.40
N ALA A 96 -3.23 -2.41 7.93
CA ALA A 96 -3.10 -1.71 6.65
C ALA A 96 -3.41 -2.63 5.47
N GLY A 97 -3.05 -3.92 5.55
CA GLY A 97 -3.41 -4.94 4.56
C GLY A 97 -4.90 -5.22 4.50
N GLU A 98 -5.61 -5.18 5.63
CA GLU A 98 -7.07 -5.23 5.68
C GLU A 98 -7.69 -4.04 4.94
N LYS A 99 -7.23 -2.81 5.20
CA LYS A 99 -7.68 -1.62 4.46
C LYS A 99 -7.40 -1.69 2.96
N VAL A 100 -6.23 -2.19 2.56
CA VAL A 100 -5.92 -2.38 1.13
C VAL A 100 -6.88 -3.40 0.51
N SER A 101 -7.26 -4.45 1.24
CA SER A 101 -8.25 -5.42 0.78
C SER A 101 -9.65 -4.79 0.62
N GLU A 102 -10.04 -3.90 1.53
CA GLU A 102 -11.30 -3.12 1.41
C GLU A 102 -11.31 -2.21 0.18
N LEU A 103 -10.19 -1.52 -0.10
CA LEU A 103 -10.03 -0.72 -1.32
C LEU A 103 -10.14 -1.58 -2.58
N ALA A 104 -9.49 -2.75 -2.57
CA ALA A 104 -9.52 -3.69 -3.69
C ALA A 104 -10.92 -4.26 -3.98
N ALA A 105 -11.76 -4.37 -2.94
CA ALA A 105 -13.15 -4.80 -3.06
C ALA A 105 -14.10 -3.67 -3.51
N SER A 106 -13.77 -2.42 -3.22
CA SER A 106 -14.60 -1.24 -3.55
C SER A 106 -14.54 -0.86 -5.04
N ASP A 107 -13.44 -1.16 -5.73
CA ASP A 107 -13.30 -0.99 -7.19
C ASP A 107 -14.10 -2.01 -8.02
N GLY A 108 -14.76 -2.99 -7.36
CA GLY A 108 -15.51 -4.07 -8.01
C GLY A 108 -17.04 -3.94 -8.02
N GLY A 109 -17.63 -2.83 -7.56
CA GLY A 109 -19.10 -2.64 -7.49
C GLY A 109 -19.61 -1.55 -8.45
N PRO A 110 -20.81 -1.68 -9.05
CA PRO A 110 -22.04 -2.22 -8.45
C PRO A 110 -22.36 -3.70 -8.69
#